data_AF-A0A9P7Y3T8-F1
#
_entry.id   AF-A0A9P7Y3T8-F1
#
_cell.length_a   1.000
_cell.length_b   1.000
_cell.length_c   1.000
_cell.angle_alpha   90.00
_cell.angle_beta   90.00
_cell.angle_gamma   90.00
#
_symmetry.space_group_name_H-M   'P 1'
#
loop_
_entity.id
_entity.type
_entity.pdbx_description
1 polymer ?
#
loop_
_entity_poly.entity_id
_entity_poly.type
_entity_poly.pdbx_seq_one_letter_code
_entity_poly.pdbx_strand_id
1 'polypeptide(L)'
;MSDVHHNSMTKPIPADDEAETIFETVKEAVLKEIHRINRDDDRHGLHEMDKLKHITEYTPVLYAYEDVAFGRNYFGKIHLGDGKYIHARAHKSNSGEITFYSLLTTPECAIWDKDTPLEYFID
;
A
#
# COMPACT_ATOMS: atom_id res chain seq x y z
N MET A 1 22.63 12.86 6.22
CA MET A 1 22.51 11.51 6.80
C MET A 1 21.19 11.47 7.53
N SER A 2 20.14 11.05 6.85
CA SER A 2 18.77 10.97 7.38
C SER A 2 18.59 9.59 7.99
N ASP A 3 18.27 9.56 9.28
CA ASP A 3 18.15 8.36 10.11
C ASP A 3 17.18 7.32 9.53
N VAL A 4 17.72 6.16 9.16
CA VAL A 4 17.00 4.95 8.75
C VAL A 4 16.37 4.23 9.97
N HIS A 5 16.35 4.85 11.15
CA HIS A 5 15.92 4.23 12.41
C HIS A 5 14.67 4.82 13.06
N HIS A 6 14.05 5.85 12.48
CA HIS A 6 12.77 6.34 12.97
C HIS A 6 11.64 5.79 12.11
N ASN A 7 11.17 4.59 12.46
CA ASN A 7 9.87 4.12 12.02
C ASN A 7 8.84 5.05 12.70
N SER A 8 8.48 6.15 12.04
CA SER A 8 7.52 7.14 12.57
C SER A 8 6.10 6.59 12.61
N MET A 9 5.87 5.41 12.02
CA MET A 9 4.62 4.68 12.16
C MET A 9 4.62 3.76 13.38
N THR A 10 3.42 3.48 13.88
CA THR A 10 3.19 2.48 14.93
C THR A 10 3.62 1.08 14.50
N LYS A 11 3.72 0.16 15.47
CA LYS A 11 3.97 -1.25 15.16
C LYS A 11 2.83 -1.78 14.28
N PRO A 12 3.11 -2.53 13.20
CA PRO A 12 2.09 -3.17 12.41
C PRO A 12 1.19 -4.06 13.28
N ILE A 13 -0.12 -3.85 13.16
CA ILE A 13 -1.16 -4.61 13.84
C ILE A 13 -2.13 -5.20 12.79
N PRO A 14 -2.89 -6.25 13.14
CA PRO A 14 -3.94 -6.78 12.27
C PRO A 14 -4.90 -5.69 11.82
N ALA A 15 -5.37 -5.78 10.57
CA ALA A 15 -6.41 -4.88 10.06
C ALA A 15 -7.67 -4.97 10.93
N ASP A 16 -8.18 -3.81 11.30
CA ASP A 16 -9.46 -3.63 12.00
C ASP A 16 -10.46 -2.91 11.09
N ASP A 17 -11.68 -2.71 11.59
CA ASP A 17 -12.78 -2.06 10.87
C ASP A 17 -12.39 -0.66 10.33
N GLU A 18 -11.50 0.08 11.02
CA GLU A 18 -11.03 1.38 10.54
C GLU A 18 -10.09 1.21 9.34
N ALA A 19 -9.10 0.33 9.45
CA ALA A 19 -8.19 0.03 8.34
C ALA A 19 -8.95 -0.50 7.12
N GLU A 20 -9.91 -1.40 7.32
CA GLU A 20 -10.77 -1.90 6.25
C GLU A 20 -11.53 -0.78 5.55
N THR A 21 -12.16 0.12 6.32
CA THR A 21 -12.89 1.27 5.77
C THR A 21 -11.98 2.18 4.95
N ILE A 22 -10.77 2.48 5.46
CA ILE A 22 -9.81 3.35 4.80
C ILE A 22 -9.35 2.75 3.48
N PHE A 23 -8.92 1.49 3.49
CA PHE A 23 -8.39 0.84 2.29
C PHE A 23 -9.47 0.46 1.29
N GLU A 24 -10.71 0.19 1.72
CA GLU A 24 -11.84 0.05 0.80
C GLU A 24 -12.19 1.39 0.13
N THR A 25 -12.11 2.50 0.86
CA THR A 25 -12.35 3.85 0.29
C THR A 25 -11.35 4.21 -0.80
N VAL A 26 -10.08 3.86 -0.62
CA VAL A 26 -9.01 4.16 -1.59
C VAL A 26 -8.79 3.08 -2.65
N LYS A 27 -9.55 1.97 -2.58
CA LYS A 27 -9.38 0.79 -3.43
C LYS A 27 -9.34 1.10 -4.92
N GLU A 28 -10.27 1.90 -5.42
CA GLU A 28 -10.29 2.25 -6.84
C GLU A 28 -9.02 3.01 -7.28
N ALA A 29 -8.52 3.91 -6.44
CA ALA A 29 -7.30 4.67 -6.71
C ALA A 29 -6.07 3.75 -6.68
N VAL A 30 -6.00 2.86 -5.69
CA VAL A 30 -4.97 1.82 -5.59
C VAL A 30 -4.95 0.95 -6.85
N LEU A 31 -6.10 0.42 -7.26
CA LEU A 31 -6.20 -0.43 -8.44
C LEU A 31 -5.79 0.32 -9.71
N LYS A 32 -6.21 1.58 -9.88
CA LYS A 32 -5.79 2.42 -11.02
C LYS A 32 -4.27 2.58 -11.07
N GLU A 33 -3.64 2.77 -9.92
CA GLU A 33 -2.18 2.93 -9.84
C GLU A 33 -1.45 1.63 -10.19
N ILE A 34 -1.92 0.48 -9.68
CA ILE A 34 -1.41 -0.84 -10.08
C ILE A 34 -1.49 -1.03 -11.60
N HIS A 35 -2.62 -0.69 -12.21
CA HIS A 35 -2.79 -0.79 -13.67
C HIS A 35 -1.91 0.20 -14.44
N ARG A 36 -1.55 1.34 -13.84
CA ARG A 36 -0.60 2.29 -14.43
C ARG A 36 0.80 1.68 -14.43
N ILE A 37 1.26 1.16 -13.29
CA ILE A 37 2.58 0.56 -13.15
C ILE A 37 2.71 -0.66 -14.09
N ASN A 38 1.69 -1.53 -14.16
CA ASN A 38 1.67 -2.66 -15.11
C ASN A 38 1.86 -2.23 -16.57
N ARG A 39 1.19 -1.16 -16.99
CA ARG A 39 1.30 -0.64 -18.36
C ARG A 39 2.67 -0.04 -18.64
N ASP A 40 3.29 0.57 -17.62
CA ASP A 40 4.64 1.09 -17.74
C ASP A 40 5.65 -0.07 -17.82
N ASP A 41 5.51 -1.14 -17.05
CA ASP A 41 6.37 -2.33 -17.08
C ASP A 41 6.28 -3.12 -18.40
N ASP A 42 5.07 -3.30 -18.95
CA ASP A 42 4.86 -3.90 -20.27
C ASP A 42 5.62 -3.14 -21.37
N ARG A 43 5.75 -1.81 -21.23
CA ARG A 43 6.51 -0.95 -22.15
C ARG A 43 8.03 -1.11 -21.99
N HIS A 44 8.50 -1.52 -20.81
CA HIS A 44 9.92 -1.69 -20.48
C HIS A 44 10.40 -3.16 -20.58
N GLY A 45 9.50 -4.11 -20.89
CA GLY A 45 9.86 -5.51 -21.15
C GLY A 45 10.20 -6.32 -19.89
N LEU A 46 9.84 -5.79 -18.71
CA LEU A 46 9.99 -6.45 -17.42
C LEU A 46 8.67 -7.20 -17.13
N HIS A 47 8.58 -8.46 -17.56
CA HIS A 47 7.37 -9.31 -17.44
C HIS A 47 6.97 -9.68 -16.00
N GLU A 48 7.52 -9.05 -14.96
CA GLU A 48 7.23 -9.40 -13.56
C GLU A 48 5.79 -9.02 -13.15
N MET A 49 5.20 -8.03 -13.83
CA MET A 49 3.86 -7.51 -13.57
C MET A 49 2.70 -8.24 -14.26
N ASP A 50 2.99 -9.23 -15.12
CA ASP A 50 1.95 -10.12 -15.67
C ASP A 50 1.16 -10.85 -14.56
N LYS A 51 1.75 -10.98 -13.38
CA LYS A 51 1.14 -11.56 -12.17
C LYS A 51 -0.02 -10.73 -11.59
N LEU A 52 -0.14 -9.45 -11.94
CA LEU A 52 -1.24 -8.57 -11.47
C LEU A 52 -2.50 -8.64 -12.33
N LYS A 53 -2.50 -9.35 -13.46
CA LYS A 53 -3.67 -9.48 -14.35
C LYS A 53 -4.86 -10.21 -13.71
N HIS A 54 -4.63 -10.90 -12.60
CA HIS A 54 -5.66 -11.60 -11.83
C HIS A 54 -5.56 -11.22 -10.36
N ILE A 55 -6.14 -10.06 -10.01
CA ILE A 55 -6.46 -9.73 -8.62
C ILE A 55 -7.74 -10.51 -8.29
N THR A 56 -7.63 -11.50 -7.40
CA THR A 56 -8.76 -12.35 -7.00
C THR A 56 -9.35 -11.91 -5.67
N GLU A 57 -8.60 -11.14 -4.87
CA GLU A 57 -9.00 -10.62 -3.57
C GLU A 57 -8.51 -9.17 -3.38
N TYR A 58 -9.06 -8.48 -2.39
CA TYR A 58 -8.54 -7.20 -1.91
C TYR A 58 -8.85 -7.11 -0.43
N THR A 59 -7.91 -7.58 0.40
CA THR A 59 -8.14 -7.73 1.84
C THR A 59 -6.98 -7.11 2.61
N PRO A 60 -7.18 -5.99 3.32
CA PRO A 60 -6.21 -5.47 4.27
C PRO A 60 -5.92 -6.54 5.34
N VAL A 61 -4.65 -6.88 5.56
CA VAL A 61 -4.24 -7.91 6.54
C VAL A 61 -3.50 -7.30 7.73
N LEU A 62 -2.67 -6.29 7.47
CA LEU A 62 -1.94 -5.55 8.50
C LEU A 62 -2.02 -4.07 8.17
N TYR A 63 -1.99 -3.25 9.21
CA TYR A 63 -1.81 -1.83 9.06
C TYR A 63 -0.94 -1.24 10.17
N ALA A 64 -0.36 -0.09 9.88
CA ALA A 64 0.32 0.78 10.81
C ALA A 64 -0.10 2.21 10.49
N TYR A 65 0.10 3.13 11.43
CA TYR A 65 -0.25 4.53 11.21
C TYR A 65 0.78 5.48 11.81
N GLU A 66 0.84 6.68 11.26
CA GLU A 66 1.68 7.79 11.72
C GLU A 66 0.79 9.03 11.88
N ASP A 67 0.80 9.61 13.08
CA ASP A 67 0.11 10.88 13.33
C ASP A 67 0.93 12.04 12.74
N VAL A 68 0.29 12.89 11.93
CA VAL A 68 0.90 14.07 11.29
C VAL A 68 0.11 15.33 11.60
N ALA A 69 0.68 16.51 11.32
CA ALA A 69 0.09 17.79 11.72
C ALA A 69 -1.37 18.02 11.27
N PHE A 70 -1.79 17.41 10.15
CA PHE A 70 -3.13 17.62 9.55
C PHE A 70 -3.95 16.35 9.41
N GLY A 71 -3.60 15.28 10.12
CA GLY A 71 -4.31 14.01 10.02
C GLY A 71 -3.45 12.83 10.42
N ARG A 72 -3.71 11.69 9.79
CA ARG A 72 -3.00 10.44 10.03
C ARG A 72 -2.70 9.75 8.71
N ASN A 73 -1.45 9.33 8.56
CA ASN A 73 -1.05 8.44 7.48
C ASN A 73 -1.31 7.00 7.91
N TYR A 74 -1.92 6.22 7.04
CA TYR A 74 -2.16 4.80 7.21
C TYR A 74 -1.31 4.06 6.18
N PHE A 75 -0.57 3.07 6.66
CA PHE A 75 0.21 2.14 5.86
C PHE A 75 -0.49 0.79 5.97
N GLY A 76 -0.84 0.17 4.86
CA GLY A 76 -1.63 -1.06 4.83
C GLY A 76 -0.98 -2.10 3.96
N LYS A 77 -0.81 -3.30 4.51
CA LYS A 77 -0.51 -4.50 3.73
C LYS A 77 -1.83 -5.12 3.28
N ILE A 78 -2.03 -5.23 1.98
CA ILE A 78 -3.26 -5.72 1.37
C ILE A 78 -2.95 -6.98 0.58
N HIS A 79 -3.68 -8.05 0.86
CA HIS A 79 -3.65 -9.30 0.09
C HIS A 79 -4.49 -9.14 -1.17
N LEU A 80 -3.90 -9.43 -2.32
CA LEU A 80 -4.55 -9.38 -3.63
C LEU A 80 -5.00 -10.78 -4.14
N GLY A 81 -4.76 -11.82 -3.35
CA GLY A 81 -4.94 -13.22 -3.74
C GLY A 81 -3.66 -13.83 -4.33
N ASP A 82 -3.65 -15.16 -4.47
CA ASP A 82 -2.51 -15.94 -4.98
C ASP A 82 -1.17 -15.67 -4.26
N GLY A 83 -1.21 -15.30 -2.97
CA GLY A 83 -0.02 -14.96 -2.20
C GLY A 83 0.64 -13.64 -2.59
N LYS A 84 -0.04 -12.79 -3.36
CA LYS A 84 0.41 -11.46 -3.78
C LYS A 84 -0.06 -10.42 -2.77
N TYR A 85 0.84 -9.53 -2.38
CA TYR A 85 0.55 -8.45 -1.46
C TYR A 85 1.00 -7.12 -2.05
N ILE A 86 0.36 -6.04 -1.62
CA ILE A 86 0.81 -4.67 -1.86
C ILE A 86 0.90 -3.94 -0.54
N HIS A 87 1.79 -2.97 -0.45
CA HIS A 87 1.78 -2.02 0.66
C HIS A 87 1.27 -0.68 0.12
N ALA A 88 0.15 -0.21 0.66
CA ALA A 88 -0.50 1.02 0.25
C ALA A 88 -0.44 2.06 1.37
N ARG A 89 -0.33 3.32 0.98
CA ARG A 89 -0.38 4.47 1.86
C ARG A 89 -1.63 5.28 1.57
N ALA A 90 -2.40 5.55 2.60
CA ALA A 90 -3.55 6.44 2.57
C ALA A 90 -3.38 7.54 3.62
N HIS A 91 -3.96 8.70 3.37
CA HIS A 91 -4.01 9.80 4.32
C HIS A 91 -5.46 10.05 4.73
N LYS A 92 -5.71 10.10 6.03
CA LYS A 92 -6.99 10.54 6.59
C LYS A 92 -6.78 11.90 7.24
N SER A 93 -7.40 12.94 6.68
CA SER A 93 -7.29 14.29 7.21
C SER A 93 -8.09 14.45 8.52
N ASN A 94 -7.80 15.51 9.27
CA ASN A 94 -8.59 15.86 10.46
C ASN A 94 -10.07 16.17 10.16
N SER A 95 -10.42 16.49 8.90
CA SER A 95 -11.82 16.67 8.46
C SER A 95 -12.51 15.35 8.10
N GLY A 96 -11.79 14.22 8.13
CA GLY A 96 -12.30 12.89 7.79
C GLY A 96 -12.20 12.53 6.31
N GLU A 97 -11.57 13.37 5.48
CA GLU A 97 -11.32 13.05 4.08
C GLU A 97 -10.23 11.98 3.98
N ILE A 98 -10.47 10.92 3.20
CA ILE A 98 -9.54 9.83 2.99
C ILE A 98 -9.03 9.90 1.55
N THR A 99 -7.71 9.96 1.38
CA THR A 99 -7.07 10.08 0.08
C THR A 99 -5.99 9.02 -0.08
N PHE A 100 -5.96 8.39 -1.25
CA PHE A 100 -4.83 7.54 -1.64
C PHE A 100 -3.57 8.39 -1.80
N TYR A 101 -2.46 7.95 -1.23
CA TYR A 101 -1.18 8.64 -1.34
C TYR A 101 -0.25 7.93 -2.33
N SER A 102 0.14 6.70 -2.01
CA SER A 102 1.10 5.95 -2.83
C SER A 102 1.08 4.45 -2.54
N LEU A 103 1.77 3.69 -3.39
CA LEU A 103 2.12 2.29 -3.15
C LEU A 103 3.61 2.21 -2.85
N LEU A 104 4.01 1.23 -2.04
CA LEU A 104 5.42 0.87 -1.96
C LEU A 104 5.83 0.21 -3.27
N THR A 105 6.58 0.94 -4.09
CA THR A 105 7.12 0.43 -5.34
C THR A 105 8.64 0.46 -5.31
N THR A 106 9.24 -0.43 -6.08
CA THR A 106 10.65 -0.38 -6.47
C THR A 106 10.72 -0.31 -7.99
N PRO A 107 11.86 0.09 -8.59
CA PRO A 107 12.01 0.14 -10.05
C PRO A 107 11.70 -1.17 -10.78
N GLU A 108 11.66 -2.30 -10.06
CA GLU A 108 11.48 -3.65 -10.61
C GLU A 108 10.20 -4.35 -10.11
N CYS A 109 9.54 -3.84 -9.06
CA CYS A 109 8.38 -4.53 -8.47
C CYS A 109 7.52 -3.65 -7.56
N ALA A 110 6.19 -3.86 -7.62
CA ALA A 110 5.20 -3.31 -6.68
C ALA A 110 4.42 -4.41 -5.92
N ILE A 111 4.76 -5.68 -6.13
CA ILE A 111 4.13 -6.86 -5.53
C ILE A 111 5.08 -7.47 -4.51
N TRP A 112 4.56 -7.72 -3.32
CA TRP A 112 5.28 -8.29 -2.20
C TRP A 112 4.72 -9.65 -1.83
N ASP A 113 5.49 -10.43 -1.08
CA ASP A 113 5.03 -11.69 -0.52
C ASP A 113 4.43 -11.50 0.88
N LYS A 114 3.96 -12.60 1.47
CA LYS A 114 3.38 -12.61 2.81
C LYS A 114 4.39 -12.25 3.91
N ASP A 115 5.66 -12.60 3.72
CA ASP A 115 6.70 -12.48 4.75
C ASP A 115 7.38 -11.10 4.75
N THR A 116 7.21 -10.33 3.67
CA THR A 116 7.71 -8.96 3.54
C THR A 116 7.09 -8.08 4.63
N PRO A 117 7.89 -7.46 5.52
CA PRO A 117 7.35 -6.66 6.61
C PRO A 117 6.69 -5.38 6.10
N LEU A 118 5.62 -4.96 6.77
CA LEU A 118 5.07 -3.62 6.57
C LEU A 118 5.99 -2.62 7.29
N GLU A 119 6.64 -1.76 6.51
CA GLU A 119 7.59 -0.76 6.98
C GLU A 119 7.16 0.64 6.54
N TYR A 120 7.73 1.68 7.15
CA TYR A 120 7.50 3.05 6.72
C TYR A 120 8.13 3.29 5.34
N PHE A 121 7.40 4.00 4.48
CA PHE A 121 7.90 4.42 3.17
C PHE A 121 7.37 5.80 2.77
N ILE A 122 8.17 6.51 1.98
CA ILE A 122 7.90 7.91 1.57
C ILE A 122 7.36 8.00 0.14
N ASP A 123 7.60 6.96 -0.68
CA ASP A 123 7.40 6.90 -2.14
C ASP A 123 6.20 7.73 -2.63
#